data_AF-A0A286NSF0-F1
#
_entry.id   AF-A0A286NSF0-F1
#
_cell.length_a   1.000
_cell.length_b   1.000
_cell.length_c   1.000
_cell.angle_alpha   90.00
_cell.angle_beta   90.00
_cell.angle_gamma   90.00
#
_symmetry.space_group_name_H-M   'P 1'
#
loop_
_entity.id
_entity.type
_entity.pdbx_description
1 polymer ?
#
loop_
_entity_poly.entity_id
_entity_poly.type
_entity_poly.pdbx_seq_one_letter_code
_entity_poly.pdbx_strand_id
1 'polypeptide(L)'
;MSLHDAAAGAPTLGSLMARARDTAERLKAIEGLIPPAMRAAIQPGPAEGDVWCLLVKGSAAAAKLRQLSPMLVTRLKNRGWDVATIRIKVHTGR
;
A
#
# COMPACT_ATOMS: atom_id res chain seq x y z
N MET A 1 -26.74 20.92 -18.06
CA MET A 1 -25.47 20.61 -18.74
C MET A 1 -24.39 20.58 -17.67
N SER A 2 -23.73 19.45 -17.51
CA SER A 2 -23.17 18.92 -16.24
C SER A 2 -21.79 19.46 -15.85
N LEU A 3 -21.47 19.32 -14.56
CA LEU A 3 -20.21 19.55 -13.82
C LEU A 3 -18.93 18.86 -14.38
N HIS A 4 -18.96 18.33 -15.60
CA HIS A 4 -17.89 17.51 -16.17
C HIS A 4 -16.67 18.30 -16.69
N ASP A 5 -16.73 19.64 -16.74
CA ASP A 5 -15.63 20.47 -17.31
C ASP A 5 -14.56 20.92 -16.30
N ALA A 6 -14.67 20.58 -15.01
CA ALA A 6 -13.67 20.97 -14.00
C ALA A 6 -12.52 19.96 -13.80
N ALA A 7 -12.42 18.92 -14.64
CA ALA A 7 -11.38 17.89 -14.55
C ALA A 7 -10.29 17.99 -15.63
N ALA A 8 -10.35 19.00 -16.52
CA ALA A 8 -9.43 19.13 -17.64
C ALA A 8 -8.10 19.86 -17.31
N GLY A 9 -7.86 20.22 -16.04
CA GLY A 9 -6.77 21.11 -15.63
C GLY A 9 -5.71 20.55 -14.67
N ALA A 10 -5.65 19.24 -14.42
CA ALA A 10 -4.72 18.69 -13.42
C ALA A 10 -4.08 17.35 -13.85
N PRO A 11 -2.96 17.37 -14.61
CA PRO A 11 -2.11 16.17 -14.80
C PRO A 11 -1.64 15.53 -13.47
N THR A 12 -1.81 16.23 -12.34
CA THR A 12 -1.57 15.77 -10.97
C THR A 12 -2.67 14.86 -10.40
N LEU A 13 -3.94 15.03 -10.80
CA LEU A 13 -5.04 14.23 -10.21
C LEU A 13 -5.12 12.84 -10.85
N GLY A 14 -4.99 12.74 -12.18
CA GLY A 14 -4.96 11.46 -12.89
C GLY A 14 -3.76 10.60 -12.46
N SER A 15 -2.59 11.22 -12.28
CA SER A 15 -1.39 10.53 -11.78
C SER A 15 -1.51 10.13 -10.30
N LEU A 16 -2.18 10.92 -9.46
CA LEU A 16 -2.47 10.56 -8.07
C LEU A 16 -3.42 9.37 -7.97
N MET A 17 -4.51 9.36 -8.76
CA MET A 17 -5.45 8.25 -8.80
C MET A 17 -4.79 6.95 -9.28
N ALA A 18 -3.95 7.02 -10.31
CA ALA A 18 -3.20 5.87 -10.80
C ALA A 18 -2.26 5.30 -9.72
N ARG A 19 -1.56 6.18 -8.98
CA ARG A 19 -0.69 5.77 -7.85
C ARG A 19 -1.47 5.16 -6.70
N ALA A 20 -2.62 5.74 -6.35
CA ALA A 20 -3.49 5.20 -5.31
C ALA A 20 -4.05 3.82 -5.69
N ARG A 21 -4.38 3.62 -6.98
CA ARG A 21 -4.83 2.32 -7.48
C ARG A 21 -3.72 1.28 -7.45
N ASP A 22 -2.52 1.62 -7.90
CA ASP A 22 -1.37 0.70 -7.89
C ASP A 22 -1.05 0.21 -6.47
N THR A 23 -0.98 1.10 -5.48
CA THR A 23 -0.70 0.70 -4.09
C THR A 23 -1.83 -0.12 -3.47
N ALA A 24 -3.09 0.12 -3.86
CA ALA A 24 -4.22 -0.72 -3.47
C ALA A 24 -4.14 -2.14 -4.06
N GLU A 25 -3.78 -2.27 -5.34
CA GLU A 25 -3.60 -3.58 -5.99
C GLU A 25 -2.43 -4.36 -5.38
N ARG A 26 -1.31 -3.68 -5.05
CA ARG A 26 -0.20 -4.28 -4.29
C ARG A 26 -0.68 -4.85 -2.95
N LEU A 27 -1.52 -4.13 -2.21
CA LEU A 27 -2.06 -4.61 -0.93
C LEU A 27 -2.95 -5.82 -1.11
N LYS A 28 -3.87 -5.78 -2.07
CA LYS A 28 -4.73 -6.92 -2.41
C LYS A 28 -3.93 -8.16 -2.79
N ALA A 29 -2.80 -7.97 -3.48
CA ALA A 29 -1.93 -9.07 -3.91
C ALA A 29 -1.28 -9.85 -2.75
N ILE A 30 -1.04 -9.16 -1.62
CA ILE A 30 -0.40 -9.72 -0.42
C ILE A 30 -1.38 -10.02 0.72
N GLU A 31 -2.63 -9.57 0.64
CA GLU A 31 -3.65 -9.69 1.70
C GLU A 31 -3.87 -11.14 2.17
N GLY A 32 -3.75 -12.11 1.25
CA GLY A 32 -3.86 -13.54 1.56
C GLY A 32 -2.73 -14.08 2.45
N LEU A 33 -1.59 -13.38 2.55
CA LEU A 33 -0.48 -13.72 3.44
C LEU A 33 -0.60 -13.07 4.82
N ILE A 34 -1.56 -12.16 4.98
CA ILE A 34 -1.79 -11.41 6.22
C ILE A 34 -2.94 -12.08 7.00
N PRO A 35 -2.76 -12.34 8.31
CA PRO A 35 -3.83 -12.86 9.16
C PRO A 35 -5.09 -11.99 9.10
N PRO A 36 -6.30 -12.56 8.97
CA PRO A 36 -7.54 -11.79 8.82
C PRO A 36 -7.75 -10.70 9.88
N ALA A 37 -7.44 -11.01 11.14
CA ALA A 37 -7.59 -10.08 12.27
C ALA A 37 -6.69 -8.82 12.16
N MET A 38 -5.63 -8.85 11.36
CA MET A 38 -4.71 -7.73 11.18
C MET A 38 -5.04 -6.86 9.97
N ARG A 39 -5.84 -7.34 9.01
CA ARG A 39 -6.03 -6.67 7.71
C ARG A 39 -6.58 -5.25 7.86
N ALA A 40 -7.54 -5.06 8.76
CA ALA A 40 -8.12 -3.74 9.04
C ALA A 40 -7.12 -2.73 9.66
N ALA A 41 -6.00 -3.21 10.20
CA ALA A 41 -4.96 -2.37 10.78
C ALA A 41 -3.90 -1.94 9.76
N ILE A 42 -3.96 -2.37 8.50
CA ILE A 42 -2.93 -2.14 7.49
C ILE A 42 -3.53 -1.34 6.33
N GLN A 43 -2.86 -0.25 5.95
CA GLN A 43 -3.25 0.60 4.83
C GLN A 43 -2.09 0.74 3.85
N PRO A 44 -2.38 0.85 2.54
CA PRO A 44 -1.34 1.07 1.55
C PRO A 44 -0.76 2.47 1.73
N GLY A 45 0.57 2.57 1.81
CA GLY A 45 1.29 3.83 1.81
C GLY A 45 1.92 4.11 0.44
N PRO A 46 2.67 5.22 0.31
CA PRO A 46 3.35 5.59 -0.92
C PRO A 46 4.39 4.53 -1.33
N ALA A 47 4.57 4.37 -2.64
CA ALA A 47 5.66 3.61 -3.24
C ALA A 47 6.66 4.58 -3.87
N GLU A 48 7.92 4.47 -3.47
CA GLU A 48 9.02 5.33 -3.90
C GLU A 48 10.17 4.42 -4.37
N GLY A 49 10.39 4.35 -5.68
CA GLY A 49 11.34 3.41 -6.27
C GLY A 49 10.98 1.95 -5.94
N ASP A 50 11.96 1.22 -5.41
CA ASP A 50 11.84 -0.18 -4.98
C ASP A 50 11.34 -0.33 -3.52
N VAL A 51 11.02 0.78 -2.85
CA VAL A 51 10.50 0.80 -1.48
C VAL A 51 9.01 1.04 -1.50
N TRP A 52 8.27 0.15 -0.82
CA TRP A 52 6.85 0.34 -0.58
C TRP A 52 6.56 0.54 0.91
N CYS A 53 5.91 1.65 1.25
CA CYS A 53 5.53 1.96 2.62
C CYS A 53 4.15 1.37 2.95
N LEU A 54 4.02 0.73 4.11
CA LEU A 54 2.75 0.31 4.70
C LEU A 54 2.50 1.10 5.98
N LEU A 55 1.29 1.66 6.09
CA LEU A 55 0.82 2.32 7.30
C LEU A 55 0.14 1.26 8.17
N VAL A 56 0.52 1.19 9.44
CA VAL A 56 0.02 0.15 10.35
C VAL A 56 -0.48 0.77 11.66
N LYS A 57 -1.72 0.44 12.03
CA LYS A 57 -2.31 0.80 13.30
C LYS A 57 -1.83 -0.13 14.40
N GLY A 58 -1.05 0.41 15.34
CA GLY A 58 -0.58 -0.32 16.53
C GLY A 58 0.73 -1.09 16.35
N SER A 59 1.48 -1.22 17.46
CA SER A 59 2.83 -1.80 17.48
C SER A 59 2.86 -3.32 17.26
N ALA A 60 1.88 -4.05 17.81
CA ALA A 60 1.80 -5.51 17.67
C ALA A 60 1.58 -5.94 16.21
N ALA A 61 0.63 -5.31 15.52
CA ALA A 61 0.38 -5.56 14.10
C ALA A 61 1.63 -5.22 13.26
N ALA A 62 2.31 -4.11 13.57
CA ALA A 62 3.52 -3.71 12.88
C ALA A 62 4.68 -4.69 13.09
N ALA A 63 4.86 -5.22 14.30
CA ALA A 63 5.88 -6.22 14.60
C ALA A 63 5.63 -7.51 13.80
N LYS A 64 4.39 -8.00 13.78
CA LYS A 64 4.04 -9.19 12.99
C LYS A 64 4.21 -8.95 11.49
N LEU A 65 3.86 -7.76 11.00
CA LEU A 65 4.05 -7.42 9.59
C LEU A 65 5.54 -7.34 9.19
N ARG A 66 6.43 -6.86 10.08
CA ARG A 66 7.89 -6.90 9.87
C ARG A 66 8.40 -8.33 9.70
N GLN A 67 7.90 -9.26 10.52
CA GLN A 67 8.24 -10.68 10.39
C GLN A 67 7.78 -11.27 9.05
N LEU A 68 6.63 -10.84 8.53
CA LEU A 68 6.10 -11.31 7.25
C LEU A 68 6.73 -10.62 6.04
N SER A 69 7.36 -9.45 6.24
CA SER A 69 7.88 -8.59 5.17
C SER A 69 8.67 -9.32 4.07
N PRO A 70 9.62 -10.24 4.37
CA PRO A 70 10.34 -10.95 3.31
C PRO A 70 9.43 -11.79 2.39
N MET A 71 8.39 -12.42 2.96
CA MET A 71 7.41 -13.20 2.18
C MET A 71 6.52 -12.28 1.33
N LEU A 72 6.13 -11.13 1.87
CA LEU A 72 5.32 -10.14 1.15
C LEU A 72 6.09 -9.56 -0.05
N VAL A 73 7.37 -9.21 0.14
CA VAL A 73 8.28 -8.78 -0.92
C VAL A 73 8.37 -9.84 -2.03
N THR A 74 8.60 -11.10 -1.66
CA THR A 74 8.68 -12.21 -2.61
C THR A 74 7.39 -12.36 -3.42
N ARG A 75 6.22 -12.26 -2.75
CA ARG A 75 4.92 -12.33 -3.41
C ARG A 75 4.68 -11.18 -4.39
N LEU A 76 5.13 -9.97 -4.07
CA LEU A 76 5.03 -8.80 -4.95
C LEU A 76 5.92 -8.97 -6.19
N LYS A 77 7.17 -9.38 -5.99
CA LYS A 77 8.11 -9.67 -7.08
C LYS A 77 7.58 -10.74 -8.02
N ASN A 78 7.06 -11.85 -7.49
CA ASN A 78 6.47 -12.94 -8.28
C ASN A 78 5.23 -12.50 -9.07
N ARG A 79 4.60 -11.38 -8.72
CA ARG A 79 3.46 -10.81 -9.43
C ARG A 79 3.84 -9.64 -10.35
N GLY A 80 5.13 -9.33 -10.48
CA GLY A 80 5.65 -8.33 -11.41
C GLY A 80 5.89 -6.95 -10.81
N TRP A 81 5.68 -6.75 -9.50
CA TRP A 81 6.06 -5.49 -8.85
C TRP A 81 7.53 -5.51 -8.44
N ASP A 82 8.28 -4.51 -8.87
CA ASP A 82 9.66 -4.29 -8.44
C ASP A 82 9.68 -3.61 -7.06
N VAL A 83 9.48 -4.42 -6.02
CA VAL A 83 9.59 -3.99 -4.62
C VAL A 83 10.72 -4.79 -3.99
N ALA A 84 11.78 -4.11 -3.55
CA ALA A 84 12.87 -4.72 -2.81
C ALA A 84 12.63 -4.67 -1.29
N THR A 85 12.02 -3.58 -0.81
CA THR A 85 11.88 -3.32 0.63
C THR A 85 10.46 -2.87 0.98
N ILE A 86 9.90 -3.44 2.06
CA ILE A 86 8.67 -2.92 2.68
C ILE A 86 9.05 -2.14 3.93
N ARG A 87 8.72 -0.85 3.94
CA ARG A 87 8.88 0.03 5.10
C ARG A 87 7.57 0.06 5.88
N ILE A 88 7.63 -0.08 7.20
CA ILE A 88 6.44 -0.09 8.06
C ILE A 88 6.43 1.17 8.93
N LYS A 89 5.42 2.02 8.72
CA LYS A 89 5.17 3.22 9.52
C LYS A 89 4.01 2.97 10.47
N VAL A 90 4.33 2.98 11.76
CA VAL A 90 3.31 2.80 12.81
C VAL A 90 2.62 4.13 13.06
N HIS A 91 1.29 4.11 13.13
CA HIS A 91 0.52 5.22 13.66
C HIS A 91 -0.38 4.73 14.80
N THR A 92 -0.47 5.55 15.83
CA THR A 92 -1.48 5.42 16.87
C THR A 92 -2.63 6.31 16.44
N GLY A 93 -3.74 5.72 16.00
CA GLY A 93 -4.96 6.50 15.74
C GLY A 93 -5.34 7.23 17.02
N ARG A 94 -5.46 8.56 16.94
CA ARG A 94 -6.14 9.36 17.96
C ARG A 94 -7.64 9.23 17.75
#